data_AF-A0AAV0XNF5-F1
#
_entry.id   AF-A0AAV0XNF5-F1
#
_cell.length_a   1.000
_cell.length_b   1.000
_cell.length_c   1.000
_cell.angle_alpha   90.00
_cell.angle_beta   90.00
_cell.angle_gamma   90.00
#
_symmetry.space_group_name_H-M   'P 1'
#
loop_
_entity.id
_entity.type
_entity.pdbx_description
1 polymer ?
#
loop_
_entity_poly.entity_id
_entity_poly.type
_entity_poly.pdbx_seq_one_letter_code
_entity_poly.pdbx_strand_id
1 'polypeptide(L)'
;MIIMAKYSAILEPVTNMLQGVSTLVYDADNIFQTLFNEAKSIAIDLDIVITHSRTVKKQSLRANYETESCEDYYRVSIFIPYIDSILQYIKERFDIKNDNTFLLQYLHPNIFKKLEKKMYFESIEKIADFYKIDNLQAEAGSWYSFWQNKDCQDIDFINLLNCNCKYVFS
;
A
#
# COMPACT_ATOMS: atom_id res chain seq x y z
N MET A 1 -9.79 -24.12 -17.28
CA MET A 1 -10.73 -23.27 -16.51
C MET A 1 -10.30 -23.05 -15.06
N ILE A 2 -9.55 -23.97 -14.43
CA ILE A 2 -9.09 -23.86 -13.02
C ILE A 2 -8.02 -22.76 -12.82
N ILE A 3 -7.17 -22.52 -13.83
CA ILE A 3 -6.09 -21.53 -13.75
C ILE A 3 -6.65 -20.10 -13.70
N MET A 4 -7.64 -19.77 -14.53
CA MET A 4 -8.30 -18.44 -14.51
C MET A 4 -9.02 -18.17 -13.18
N ALA A 5 -9.69 -19.17 -12.60
CA ALA A 5 -10.35 -19.03 -11.31
C ALA A 5 -9.35 -18.75 -10.15
N LYS A 6 -8.17 -19.39 -10.19
CA LYS A 6 -7.13 -19.23 -9.16
C LYS A 6 -6.52 -17.82 -9.15
N TYR A 7 -6.27 -17.24 -10.33
CA TYR A 7 -5.77 -15.87 -10.43
C TYR A 7 -6.87 -14.83 -10.22
N SER A 8 -8.12 -15.13 -10.61
CA SER A 8 -9.27 -14.28 -10.34
C SER A 8 -9.48 -14.05 -8.83
N ALA A 9 -9.34 -15.08 -7.99
CA ALA A 9 -9.50 -14.95 -6.54
C ALA A 9 -8.37 -14.15 -5.86
N ILE A 10 -7.15 -14.18 -6.44
CA ILE A 10 -6.01 -13.39 -5.93
C ILE A 10 -6.12 -11.93 -6.35
N LEU A 11 -6.67 -11.69 -7.55
CA LEU A 11 -6.88 -10.34 -8.09
C LEU A 11 -8.16 -9.70 -7.56
N GLU A 12 -9.17 -10.46 -7.11
CA GLU A 12 -10.46 -9.97 -6.62
C GLU A 12 -10.33 -8.88 -5.53
N PRO A 13 -9.48 -9.03 -4.48
CA PRO A 13 -9.31 -7.99 -3.48
C PRO A 13 -8.67 -6.72 -4.05
N VAL A 14 -7.74 -6.88 -5.01
CA VAL A 14 -7.06 -5.76 -5.68
C VAL A 14 -8.02 -5.03 -6.61
N THR A 15 -8.84 -5.77 -7.37
CA THR A 15 -9.90 -5.18 -8.21
C THR A 15 -11.00 -4.54 -7.38
N ASN A 16 -11.39 -5.11 -6.25
CA ASN A 16 -12.37 -4.52 -5.33
C ASN A 16 -11.82 -3.26 -4.65
N MET A 17 -10.52 -3.23 -4.31
CA MET A 17 -9.87 -2.01 -3.83
C MET A 17 -9.80 -0.94 -4.93
N LEU A 18 -9.43 -1.30 -6.15
CA LEU A 18 -9.40 -0.37 -7.30
C LEU A 18 -10.80 0.14 -7.66
N GLN A 19 -11.82 -0.73 -7.59
CA GLN A 19 -13.22 -0.34 -7.73
C GLN A 19 -13.67 0.56 -6.59
N GLY A 20 -13.35 0.22 -5.34
CA GLY A 20 -13.60 1.03 -4.15
C GLY A 20 -13.02 2.44 -4.28
N VAL A 21 -11.80 2.53 -4.80
CA VAL A 21 -11.10 3.76 -5.11
C VAL A 21 -11.75 4.55 -6.25
N SER A 22 -12.29 3.88 -7.28
CA SER A 22 -13.08 4.54 -8.33
C SER A 22 -14.46 5.02 -7.84
N THR A 23 -15.10 4.28 -6.93
CA THR A 23 -16.35 4.68 -6.28
C THR A 23 -16.15 5.82 -5.27
N LEU A 24 -14.99 5.87 -4.60
CA LEU A 24 -14.59 6.99 -3.74
C LEU A 24 -14.52 8.31 -4.51
N VAL A 25 -14.18 8.26 -5.81
CA VAL A 25 -14.19 9.43 -6.70
C VAL A 25 -15.61 9.79 -7.16
N TYR A 26 -16.47 8.80 -7.37
CA TYR A 26 -17.87 9.02 -7.80
C TYR A 26 -18.76 9.57 -6.68
N ASP A 27 -18.46 9.22 -5.42
CA ASP A 27 -19.21 9.64 -4.23
C ASP A 27 -18.41 10.58 -3.32
N ALA A 28 -17.34 11.17 -3.87
CA ALA A 28 -16.38 12.01 -3.17
C ALA A 28 -17.06 13.16 -2.40
N ASP A 29 -18.10 13.74 -3.00
CA ASP A 29 -18.85 14.84 -2.41
C ASP A 29 -19.66 14.40 -1.18
N ASN A 30 -20.33 13.24 -1.22
CA ASN A 30 -21.10 12.74 -0.09
C ASN A 30 -20.19 12.28 1.07
N ILE A 31 -19.04 11.70 0.74
CA ILE A 31 -18.04 11.30 1.72
C ILE A 31 -17.43 12.54 2.39
N PHE A 32 -17.09 13.55 1.60
CA PHE A 32 -16.60 14.82 2.13
C PHE A 32 -17.65 15.50 3.01
N GLN A 33 -18.91 15.55 2.58
CA GLN A 33 -20.01 16.11 3.39
C GLN A 33 -20.14 15.40 4.73
N THR A 34 -20.05 14.07 4.75
CA THR A 34 -20.12 13.28 5.98
C THR A 34 -18.95 13.62 6.92
N LEU A 35 -17.71 13.59 6.40
CA LEU A 35 -16.51 13.95 7.16
C LEU A 35 -16.55 15.39 7.68
N PHE A 36 -17.03 16.32 6.85
CA PHE A 36 -17.12 17.73 7.21
C PHE A 36 -18.18 17.96 8.29
N ASN A 37 -19.32 17.26 8.23
CA ASN A 37 -20.36 17.33 9.26
C ASN A 37 -19.89 16.74 10.59
N GLU A 38 -19.14 15.64 10.58
CA GLU A 38 -18.52 15.10 11.79
C GLU A 38 -17.51 16.07 12.40
N ALA A 39 -16.61 16.63 11.57
CA ALA A 39 -15.66 17.64 12.01
C ALA A 39 -16.36 18.90 12.57
N LYS A 40 -17.49 19.28 11.97
CA LYS A 40 -18.33 20.38 12.42
C LYS A 40 -18.99 20.08 13.76
N SER A 41 -19.47 18.85 13.99
CA SER A 41 -20.02 18.44 15.28
C SER A 41 -18.96 18.54 16.38
N ILE A 42 -17.75 18.02 16.12
CA ILE A 42 -16.63 18.08 17.08
C ILE A 42 -16.24 19.54 17.36
N ALA A 43 -16.22 20.39 16.34
CA ALA A 43 -15.91 21.80 16.50
C ALA A 43 -16.97 22.53 17.36
N ILE A 44 -18.25 22.21 17.17
CA ILE A 44 -19.35 22.73 18.01
C ILE A 44 -19.18 22.26 19.47
N ASP A 45 -18.87 20.99 19.69
CA ASP A 45 -18.65 20.44 21.04
C ASP A 45 -17.47 21.11 21.77
N LEU A 46 -16.49 21.60 21.01
CA LEU A 46 -15.31 22.30 21.52
C LEU A 46 -15.45 23.84 21.52
N ASP A 47 -16.62 24.38 21.14
CA ASP A 47 -16.87 25.83 20.97
C ASP A 47 -15.89 26.51 19.98
N ILE A 48 -15.48 25.77 18.95
CA ILE A 48 -14.57 26.23 17.88
C ILE A 48 -15.40 26.62 16.66
N VAL A 49 -15.22 27.86 16.19
CA VAL A 49 -15.83 28.33 14.94
C VAL A 49 -14.99 27.88 13.75
N ILE A 50 -15.57 27.03 12.88
CA ILE A 50 -14.94 26.66 11.61
C ILE A 50 -14.98 27.87 10.67
N THR A 51 -13.82 28.46 10.42
CA THR A 51 -13.62 29.55 9.47
C THR A 51 -12.59 29.14 8.42
N HIS A 52 -12.82 29.50 7.15
CA HIS A 52 -11.82 29.29 6.12
C HIS A 52 -10.68 30.32 6.29
N SER A 53 -9.46 29.93 5.88
CA SER A 53 -8.31 30.83 5.94
C SER A 53 -8.58 32.08 5.09
N ARG A 54 -8.21 33.26 5.61
CA ARG A 54 -8.35 34.54 4.91
C ARG A 54 -7.75 34.47 3.50
N THR A 55 -8.57 34.58 2.47
CA THR A 55 -8.13 34.74 1.08
C THR A 55 -7.69 36.19 0.88
N VAL A 56 -6.43 36.39 0.50
CA VAL A 56 -5.86 37.72 0.19
C VAL A 56 -5.57 37.80 -1.30
N LYS A 57 -5.74 38.98 -1.91
CA LYS A 57 -5.63 39.21 -3.36
C LYS A 57 -4.33 38.71 -4.02
N LYS A 58 -3.28 38.46 -3.23
CA LYS A 58 -2.05 37.79 -3.67
C LYS A 58 -1.68 36.71 -2.67
N GLN A 59 -2.00 35.45 -3.00
CA GLN A 59 -1.32 34.28 -2.44
C GLN A 59 -0.54 33.62 -3.57
N SER A 60 0.78 33.52 -3.43
CA SER A 60 1.68 32.91 -4.42
C SER A 60 2.06 31.46 -4.08
N LEU A 61 1.85 31.05 -2.83
CA LEU A 61 2.29 29.75 -2.28
C LEU A 61 1.15 28.76 -2.07
N ARG A 62 -0.11 29.18 -2.24
CA ARG A 62 -1.31 28.35 -2.09
C ARG A 62 -2.32 28.71 -3.16
N ALA A 63 -3.13 27.73 -3.56
CA ALA A 63 -4.23 27.97 -4.46
C ALA A 63 -5.28 28.86 -3.79
N ASN A 64 -5.60 29.98 -4.45
CA ASN A 64 -6.58 30.96 -3.99
C ASN A 64 -7.93 30.62 -4.62
N TYR A 65 -8.60 29.59 -4.10
CA TYR A 65 -9.93 29.22 -4.57
C TYR A 65 -10.96 30.25 -4.06
N GLU A 66 -11.68 30.90 -4.97
CA GLU A 66 -12.84 31.70 -4.61
C GLU A 66 -14.00 30.74 -4.31
N THR A 67 -14.25 30.49 -3.02
CA THR A 67 -15.30 29.56 -2.57
C THR A 67 -16.31 30.29 -1.69
N GLU A 68 -17.59 30.02 -1.91
CA GLU A 68 -18.70 30.69 -1.22
C GLU A 68 -18.92 30.15 0.22
N SER A 69 -18.47 28.92 0.49
CA SER A 69 -18.59 28.26 1.80
C SER A 69 -17.24 27.76 2.32
N CYS A 70 -17.09 27.69 3.66
CA CYS A 70 -15.96 27.03 4.30
C CYS A 70 -15.86 25.55 3.90
N GLU A 71 -17.00 24.91 3.66
CA GLU A 71 -17.08 23.51 3.22
C GLU A 71 -16.41 23.32 1.85
N ASP A 72 -16.79 24.13 0.87
CA ASP A 72 -16.18 24.10 -0.48
C ASP A 72 -14.69 24.41 -0.43
N TYR A 73 -14.27 25.35 0.43
CA TYR A 73 -12.87 25.68 0.62
C TYR A 73 -12.05 24.44 1.03
N TYR A 74 -12.49 23.73 2.06
CA TYR A 74 -11.77 22.55 2.55
C TYR A 74 -11.88 21.35 1.60
N ARG A 75 -12.98 21.25 0.85
CA ARG A 75 -13.11 20.22 -0.21
C ARG A 75 -12.01 20.37 -1.24
N VAL A 76 -11.87 21.57 -1.80
CA VAL A 76 -10.95 21.81 -2.93
C VAL A 76 -9.49 21.96 -2.47
N SER A 77 -9.26 22.53 -1.28
CA SER A 77 -7.89 22.78 -0.81
C SER A 77 -7.23 21.60 -0.08
N ILE A 78 -8.02 20.68 0.49
CA ILE A 78 -7.49 19.56 1.29
C ILE A 78 -7.97 18.23 0.73
N PHE A 79 -9.28 18.04 0.65
CA PHE A 79 -9.85 16.71 0.39
C PHE A 79 -9.49 16.20 -1.00
N ILE A 80 -9.75 16.98 -2.06
CA ILE A 80 -9.44 16.58 -3.44
C ILE A 80 -7.94 16.29 -3.62
N PRO A 81 -7.00 17.20 -3.26
CA PRO A 81 -5.57 16.92 -3.37
C PRO A 81 -5.12 15.69 -2.60
N TYR A 82 -5.71 15.43 -1.43
CA TYR A 82 -5.39 14.26 -0.62
C TYR A 82 -5.85 12.97 -1.29
N ILE A 83 -7.10 12.91 -1.77
CA ILE A 83 -7.61 11.76 -2.50
C ILE A 83 -6.80 11.51 -3.78
N ASP A 84 -6.44 12.56 -4.52
CA ASP A 84 -5.55 12.46 -5.69
C ASP A 84 -4.18 11.89 -5.32
N SER A 85 -3.62 12.30 -4.18
CA SER A 85 -2.34 11.76 -3.71
C SER A 85 -2.42 10.26 -3.34
N ILE A 86 -3.51 9.84 -2.70
CA ILE A 86 -3.75 8.41 -2.38
C ILE A 86 -3.92 7.62 -3.67
N LEU A 87 -4.73 8.13 -4.60
CA LEU A 87 -4.93 7.53 -5.91
C LEU A 87 -3.61 7.33 -6.63
N GLN A 88 -2.77 8.37 -6.66
CA GLN A 88 -1.45 8.31 -7.28
C GLN A 88 -0.56 7.28 -6.59
N TYR A 89 -0.51 7.29 -5.26
CA TYR A 89 0.26 6.32 -4.48
C TYR A 89 -0.16 4.87 -4.73
N ILE A 90 -1.48 4.60 -4.78
CA ILE A 90 -2.01 3.26 -5.08
C ILE A 90 -1.63 2.85 -6.49
N LYS A 91 -1.81 3.74 -7.47
CA LYS A 91 -1.43 3.49 -8.87
C LYS A 91 0.05 3.18 -9.01
N GLU A 92 0.91 3.97 -8.38
CA GLU A 92 2.35 3.76 -8.40
C GLU A 92 2.71 2.42 -7.73
N ARG A 93 2.15 2.14 -6.55
CA ARG A 93 2.46 0.92 -5.81
C ARG A 93 2.08 -0.36 -6.56
N PHE A 94 0.97 -0.35 -7.29
CA PHE A 94 0.48 -1.49 -8.08
C PHE A 94 0.78 -1.36 -9.59
N ASP A 95 1.70 -0.47 -9.97
CA ASP A 95 2.19 -0.39 -11.34
C ASP A 95 2.97 -1.67 -11.69
N ILE A 96 2.87 -2.12 -12.94
CA ILE A 96 3.52 -3.33 -13.48
C ILE A 96 5.04 -3.29 -13.23
N LYS A 97 5.64 -2.10 -13.20
CA LYS A 97 7.07 -1.92 -12.88
C LYS A 97 7.44 -2.45 -11.49
N ASN A 98 6.48 -2.48 -10.56
CA ASN A 98 6.66 -2.91 -9.19
C ASN A 98 6.29 -4.39 -8.97
N ASP A 99 5.88 -5.14 -9.99
CA ASP A 99 5.55 -6.57 -9.89
C ASP A 99 6.67 -7.40 -9.24
N ASN A 100 7.92 -7.10 -9.60
CA ASN A 100 9.09 -7.77 -9.04
C ASN A 100 9.26 -7.52 -7.53
N THR A 101 8.79 -6.38 -7.02
CA THR A 101 8.81 -6.06 -5.58
C THR A 101 7.93 -7.03 -4.79
N PHE A 102 6.80 -7.44 -5.35
CA PHE A 102 5.91 -8.40 -4.68
C PHE A 102 6.51 -9.80 -4.58
N LEU A 103 7.48 -10.15 -5.43
CA LEU A 103 8.19 -11.43 -5.34
C LEU A 103 8.96 -11.56 -4.02
N LEU A 104 9.33 -10.45 -3.36
CA LEU A 104 10.00 -10.46 -2.05
C LEU A 104 9.21 -11.22 -0.99
N GLN A 105 7.87 -11.29 -1.10
CA GLN A 105 7.05 -12.08 -0.19
C GLN A 105 7.46 -13.57 -0.17
N TYR A 106 8.03 -14.08 -1.27
CA TYR A 106 8.47 -15.45 -1.38
C TYR A 106 9.74 -15.75 -0.58
N LEU A 107 10.43 -14.73 -0.02
CA LEU A 107 11.49 -14.96 0.96
C LEU A 107 10.95 -15.49 2.30
N HIS A 108 9.64 -15.31 2.56
CA HIS A 108 9.01 -15.75 3.79
C HIS A 108 8.79 -17.28 3.78
N PRO A 109 9.29 -18.03 4.79
CA PRO A 109 9.13 -19.48 4.95
C PRO A 109 7.71 -20.01 4.78
N ASN A 110 6.73 -19.37 5.44
CA ASN A 110 5.31 -19.76 5.28
C ASN A 110 4.79 -19.69 3.84
N ILE A 111 5.39 -18.85 3.01
CA ILE A 111 4.93 -18.62 1.63
C ILE A 111 5.68 -19.57 0.70
N PHE A 112 7.02 -19.65 0.76
CA PHE A 112 7.75 -20.55 -0.15
C PHE A 112 7.53 -22.04 0.12
N LYS A 113 7.16 -22.44 1.35
CA LYS A 113 6.77 -23.82 1.63
C LYS A 113 5.50 -24.25 0.88
N LYS A 114 4.65 -23.30 0.53
CA LYS A 114 3.42 -23.54 -0.25
C LYS A 114 3.68 -23.50 -1.76
N LEU A 115 4.88 -23.11 -2.18
CA LEU A 115 5.26 -22.96 -3.59
C LEU A 115 6.07 -24.16 -4.07
N GLU A 116 6.01 -24.41 -5.37
CA GLU A 116 6.89 -25.37 -6.02
C GLU A 116 8.33 -24.84 -5.99
N LYS A 117 9.29 -25.73 -5.70
CA LYS A 117 10.72 -25.38 -5.60
C LYS A 117 11.22 -24.63 -6.84
N LYS A 118 10.79 -25.04 -8.04
CA LYS A 118 11.16 -24.40 -9.30
C LYS A 118 10.70 -22.93 -9.36
N MET A 119 9.43 -22.67 -9.02
CA MET A 119 8.86 -21.32 -9.01
C MET A 119 9.55 -20.41 -7.99
N TYR A 120 9.99 -20.96 -6.86
CA TYR A 120 10.76 -20.21 -5.85
C TYR A 120 12.08 -19.70 -6.43
N PHE A 121 12.91 -20.58 -7.00
CA PHE A 121 14.21 -20.17 -7.56
C PHE A 121 14.09 -19.21 -8.75
N GLU A 122 13.10 -19.40 -9.63
CA GLU A 122 12.79 -18.44 -10.70
C GLU A 122 12.40 -17.06 -10.16
N SER A 123 11.69 -17.02 -9.02
CA SER A 123 11.34 -15.75 -8.38
C SER A 123 12.56 -15.09 -7.74
N ILE A 124 13.45 -15.86 -7.11
CA ILE A 124 14.70 -15.35 -6.52
C ILE A 124 15.62 -14.78 -7.59
N GLU A 125 15.73 -15.41 -8.75
CA GLU A 125 16.50 -14.90 -9.88
C GLU A 125 16.00 -13.52 -10.33
N LYS A 126 14.68 -13.36 -10.50
CA LYS A 126 14.07 -12.06 -10.81
C LYS A 126 14.34 -10.99 -9.75
N ILE A 127 14.32 -11.36 -8.47
CA ILE A 127 14.63 -10.44 -7.36
C ILE A 127 16.11 -10.04 -7.40
N ALA A 128 17.01 -11.00 -7.59
CA ALA A 128 18.46 -10.76 -7.69
C ALA A 128 18.76 -9.81 -8.85
N ASP A 129 18.14 -10.02 -10.01
CA ASP A 129 18.30 -9.18 -11.19
C ASP A 129 17.71 -7.78 -11.02
N PHE A 130 16.57 -7.64 -10.34
CA PHE A 130 15.90 -6.36 -10.14
C PHE A 130 16.64 -5.48 -9.14
N TYR A 131 17.05 -6.04 -8.00
CA TYR A 131 17.74 -5.30 -6.94
C TYR A 131 19.27 -5.35 -7.03
N LYS A 132 19.83 -6.12 -7.98
CA LYS A 132 21.28 -6.31 -8.15
C LYS A 132 21.95 -6.82 -6.87
N ILE A 133 21.35 -7.85 -6.28
CA ILE A 133 21.86 -8.47 -5.04
C ILE A 133 22.72 -9.68 -5.43
N ASP A 134 24.02 -9.56 -5.20
CA ASP A 134 24.97 -10.65 -5.42
C ASP A 134 24.73 -11.80 -4.44
N ASN A 135 25.00 -13.03 -4.87
CA ASN A 135 24.88 -14.27 -4.07
C ASN A 135 23.49 -14.59 -3.50
N LEU A 136 22.44 -13.83 -3.84
CA LEU A 136 21.09 -14.05 -3.32
C LEU A 136 20.58 -15.46 -3.60
N GLN A 137 20.89 -16.04 -4.78
CA GLN A 137 20.49 -17.40 -5.13
C GLN A 137 21.11 -18.47 -4.20
N ALA A 138 22.37 -18.30 -3.81
CA ALA A 138 23.08 -19.22 -2.93
C ALA A 138 22.56 -19.13 -1.49
N GLU A 139 22.33 -17.91 -1.00
CA GLU A 139 21.73 -17.67 0.31
C GLU A 139 20.29 -18.17 0.37
N ALA A 140 19.49 -17.89 -0.66
CA ALA A 140 18.13 -18.40 -0.79
C ALA A 140 18.08 -19.94 -0.79
N GLY A 141 19.04 -20.60 -1.43
CA GLY A 141 19.18 -22.06 -1.37
C GLY A 141 19.44 -22.58 0.04
N SER A 142 20.34 -21.91 0.78
CA SER A 142 20.65 -22.23 2.18
C SER A 142 19.44 -21.99 3.09
N TRP A 143 18.78 -20.85 2.90
CA TRP A 143 17.56 -20.46 3.61
C TRP A 143 16.42 -21.46 3.38
N TYR A 144 16.21 -21.87 2.13
CA TYR A 144 15.21 -22.85 1.75
C TYR A 144 15.44 -24.18 2.47
N SER A 145 16.67 -24.70 2.44
CA SER A 145 17.05 -25.94 3.15
C SER A 145 16.88 -25.82 4.67
N PHE A 146 17.25 -24.68 5.26
CA PHE A 146 17.17 -24.46 6.71
C PHE A 146 15.73 -24.46 7.24
N TRP A 147 14.80 -23.86 6.50
CA TRP A 147 13.42 -23.72 6.94
C TRP A 147 12.50 -24.85 6.51
N GLN A 148 12.87 -25.70 5.55
CA GLN A 148 12.05 -26.83 5.11
C GLN A 148 11.55 -27.69 6.29
N ASN A 149 12.42 -27.94 7.27
CA ASN A 149 12.13 -28.87 8.37
C ASN A 149 11.68 -28.21 9.67
N LYS A 150 11.63 -26.86 9.74
CA LYS A 150 11.25 -26.12 10.95
C LYS A 150 9.80 -25.70 10.92
N ASP A 151 9.11 -25.69 12.05
CA ASP A 151 7.81 -25.04 12.10
C ASP A 151 7.98 -23.52 11.93
N CYS A 152 7.06 -22.93 11.19
CA CYS A 152 7.05 -21.51 10.85
C CYS A 152 5.71 -20.83 11.12
N GLN A 153 4.80 -21.53 11.82
CA GLN A 153 3.59 -20.89 12.34
C GLN A 153 3.96 -19.68 13.21
N ASP A 154 3.32 -18.55 12.91
CA ASP A 154 3.39 -17.28 13.66
C ASP A 154 4.77 -16.62 13.81
N ILE A 155 5.73 -16.91 12.93
CA ILE A 155 7.00 -16.16 12.92
C ILE A 155 6.79 -14.80 12.25
N ASP A 156 6.81 -13.75 13.07
CA ASP A 156 6.83 -12.36 12.60
C ASP A 156 8.09 -12.04 11.77
N PHE A 157 7.99 -11.11 10.84
CA PHE A 157 9.06 -10.74 9.90
C PHE A 157 10.33 -10.27 10.63
N ILE A 158 10.18 -9.54 11.74
CA ILE A 158 11.33 -9.08 12.56
C ILE A 158 12.03 -10.27 13.22
N ASN A 159 11.27 -11.24 13.73
CA ASN A 159 11.82 -12.46 14.30
C ASN A 159 12.53 -13.31 13.23
N LEU A 160 12.00 -13.30 12.01
CA LEU A 160 12.57 -13.98 10.86
C LEU A 160 13.97 -13.42 10.50
N LEU A 161 14.11 -12.10 10.46
CA LEU A 161 15.38 -11.41 10.20
C LEU A 161 16.42 -11.72 11.28
N ASN A 162 16.01 -11.67 12.55
CA ASN A 162 16.89 -11.99 13.68
C ASN A 162 17.38 -13.45 13.66
N CYS A 163 16.58 -14.39 13.14
CA CYS A 163 17.00 -15.77 12.99
C CYS A 163 18.06 -15.94 11.88
N ASN A 164 17.99 -15.16 10.81
CA ASN A 164 18.98 -15.18 9.74
C ASN A 164 20.33 -14.60 10.20
N CYS A 165 20.30 -13.48 10.92
CA CYS A 165 21.50 -12.87 11.50
C CYS A 165 22.21 -13.75 12.55
N LYS A 166 21.53 -14.73 13.16
CA LYS A 166 22.22 -15.68 14.06
C LYS A 166 22.92 -16.81 13.32
N TYR A 167 22.47 -17.14 12.10
CA TYR A 167 22.99 -18.25 11.30
C TYR A 167 24.19 -17.83 10.44
N VAL A 168 24.25 -16.58 9.98
CA VAL A 168 25.35 -16.05 9.15
C VAL A 168 26.62 -15.75 9.98
N PHE A 169 26.48 -15.57 11.30
CA PHE A 169 27.57 -15.22 12.22
C PHE A 169 27.97 -16.35 13.17
N SER A 170 27.55 -17.60 12.89
CA SER A 170 27.89 -18.81 13.63
C SER A 170 28.62 -19.80 12.74
#